data_AF-A0A957WT18-F1
#
_entry.id   AF-A0A957WT18-F1
#
_cell.length_a   1.000
_cell.length_b   1.000
_cell.length_c   1.000
_cell.angle_alpha   90.00
_cell.angle_beta   90.00
_cell.angle_gamma   90.00
#
_symmetry.space_group_name_H-M   'P 1'
#
loop_
_entity.id
_entity.type
_entity.pdbx_description
1 polymer ?
#
loop_
_entity_poly.entity_id
_entity_poly.type
_entity_poly.pdbx_seq_one_letter_code
_entity_poly.pdbx_strand_id
1 'polypeptide(L)' 'NVPRLVIVVNKTPLVYDFEQVKSQVEQLYSAEVAAVMPHSDEMMALASAGVFVLRYPDHEMTRLYRQIAQKLMS' A
#
# COMPACT_ATOMS: atom_id res chain seq x y z
N ASN A 1 12.21 -17.33 12.54
CA ASN A 1 12.14 -17.20 11.08
C ASN A 1 10.73 -16.84 10.65
N VAL A 2 10.59 -15.81 9.83
CA VAL A 2 9.32 -15.48 9.17
C VAL A 2 9.39 -16.13 7.78
N PRO A 3 8.53 -17.12 7.47
CA PRO A 3 8.63 -17.89 6.22
C PRO A 3 8.27 -17.07 4.97
N ARG A 4 7.53 -15.97 5.13
CA ARG A 4 7.16 -15.07 4.04
C ARG A 4 7.13 -13.63 4.53
N LEU A 5 8.17 -12.87 4.21
CA LEU A 5 8.26 -11.44 4.49
C LEU A 5 7.86 -10.66 3.22
N VAL A 6 6.91 -9.74 3.38
CA VAL A 6 6.54 -8.75 2.36
C VAL A 6 6.46 -7.37 3.00
N ILE A 7 6.77 -6.33 2.24
CA ILE A 7 6.76 -4.94 2.69
C ILE A 7 5.62 -4.19 2.01
N VAL A 8 4.94 -3.32 2.76
CA VAL A 8 4.05 -2.31 2.22
C VAL A 8 4.62 -0.96 2.58
N VAL A 9 4.93 -0.15 1.57
CA VAL A 9 5.35 1.23 1.79
C VAL A 9 4.08 2.07 1.91
N ASN A 10 3.85 2.68 3.05
CA ASN A 10 2.64 3.45 3.33
C ASN A 10 2.90 4.97 3.22
N LYS A 11 1.88 5.73 2.79
CA LYS A 11 1.86 7.19 2.80
C LYS A 11 2.96 7.83 1.95
N THR A 12 3.27 7.24 0.80
CA THR A 12 4.26 7.78 -0.13
C THR A 12 3.78 9.12 -0.69
N PRO A 13 4.56 10.21 -0.55
CA PRO A 13 4.22 11.49 -1.19
C PRO A 13 4.09 11.36 -2.70
N LEU A 14 3.06 12.00 -3.28
CA LEU A 14 2.73 11.92 -4.71
C LEU A 14 3.82 12.48 -5.65
N VAL A 15 4.78 13.24 -5.11
CA VAL A 15 5.92 13.78 -5.86
C VAL A 15 6.98 12.73 -6.20
N TYR A 16 6.94 11.56 -5.57
CA TYR A 16 7.90 10.48 -5.83
C TYR A 16 7.44 9.57 -6.97
N ASP A 17 8.40 8.97 -7.66
CA ASP A 17 8.16 7.83 -8.55
C ASP A 17 7.97 6.56 -7.73
N PHE A 18 6.82 5.92 -7.86
CA PHE A 18 6.45 4.79 -7.00
C PHE A 18 7.19 3.51 -7.38
N GLU A 19 7.56 3.34 -8.65
CA GLU A 19 8.38 2.20 -9.08
C GLU A 19 9.82 2.36 -8.60
N GLN A 20 10.34 3.60 -8.61
CA GLN A 20 11.64 3.87 -8.02
C GLN A 20 11.66 3.61 -6.51
N VAL A 21 10.64 4.08 -5.78
CA VAL A 21 10.49 3.81 -4.33
C VAL A 21 10.43 2.30 -4.08
N LYS A 22 9.63 1.57 -4.86
CA LYS A 22 9.51 0.13 -4.76
C LYS A 22 10.87 -0.55 -4.92
N SER A 23 11.57 -0.27 -6.03
CA SER A 23 12.87 -0.89 -6.33
C SER A 23 13.91 -0.62 -5.23
N GLN A 24 13.98 0.60 -4.71
CA GLN A 24 14.92 0.95 -3.65
C GLN A 24 14.64 0.19 -2.35
N VAL A 25 13.37 0.08 -1.96
CA VAL A 25 12.96 -0.63 -0.73
C VAL A 25 13.20 -2.13 -0.88
N GLU A 26 12.87 -2.72 -2.03
CA GLU A 26 13.13 -4.14 -2.29
C GLU A 26 14.63 -4.47 -2.19
N GLN A 27 15.48 -3.62 -2.77
CA GLN A 27 16.93 -3.78 -2.69
C GLN A 27 17.45 -3.63 -1.25
N LEU A 28 17.00 -2.59 -0.54
CA LEU A 28 17.51 -2.28 0.80
C LEU A 28 17.15 -3.36 1.83
N TYR A 29 15.94 -3.90 1.75
CA TYR A 29 15.44 -4.87 2.74
C TYR A 29 15.51 -6.31 2.25
N SER A 30 15.91 -6.54 1.00
CA SER A 30 15.95 -7.88 0.39
C SER A 30 14.62 -8.63 0.54
N ALA A 31 13.51 -7.91 0.35
CA ALA A 31 12.15 -8.40 0.54
C ALA A 31 11.20 -7.80 -0.51
N GLU A 32 10.21 -8.57 -0.96
CA GLU A 32 9.20 -8.11 -1.93
C GLU A 32 8.41 -6.93 -1.36
N VAL A 33 8.20 -5.89 -2.17
CA VAL A 33 7.24 -4.82 -1.86
C VAL A 33 5.91 -5.14 -2.53
N ALA A 34 4.91 -5.49 -1.70
CA ALA A 34 3.58 -5.87 -2.17
C ALA A 34 2.82 -4.69 -2.79
N ALA A 35 3.04 -3.47 -2.27
CA ALA A 35 2.53 -2.22 -2.81
C ALA A 35 3.28 -1.00 -2.24
N VAL A 36 3.32 0.07 -3.04
CA VAL A 36 3.66 1.42 -2.60
C VAL A 36 2.35 2.22 -2.59
N MET A 37 1.89 2.60 -1.40
CA MET A 37 0.60 3.27 -1.22
C MET A 37 0.79 4.79 -1.13
N PRO A 38 0.09 5.57 -1.97
CA PRO A 38 0.15 7.02 -1.89
C PRO A 38 -0.39 7.56 -0.56
N HIS A 39 0.03 8.76 -0.20
CA HIS A 39 -0.77 9.58 0.71
C HIS A 39 -2.14 9.88 0.08
N SER A 40 -3.23 9.73 0.84
CA SER A 40 -4.60 10.06 0.41
C SER A 40 -5.24 11.00 1.43
N ASP A 41 -5.60 12.18 0.96
CA ASP A 41 -6.31 13.17 1.78
C ASP A 41 -7.73 12.69 2.11
N GLU A 42 -8.39 11.98 1.21
CA GLU A 42 -9.70 11.36 1.43
C GLU A 42 -9.66 10.36 2.59
N MET A 43 -8.59 9.56 2.67
CA MET A 43 -8.41 8.62 3.77
C MET A 43 -8.19 9.33 5.10
N MET A 44 -7.37 10.39 5.09
CA MET A 44 -7.13 11.20 6.28
C MET A 44 -8.38 11.96 6.72
N ALA A 45 -9.18 12.46 5.78
CA ALA A 45 -10.46 13.12 6.06
C ALA A 45 -11.50 12.15 6.62
N LEU A 46 -11.56 10.91 6.12
CA LEU A 46 -12.45 9.88 6.66
C LEU A 46 -12.07 9.49 8.09
N ALA A 47 -10.76 9.36 8.38
CA ALA A 47 -10.23 8.98 9.68
C ALA A 47 -11.03 7.82 10.31
N SER A 48 -11.51 8.00 11.55
CA SER A 48 -12.29 7.00 12.28
C SER A 48 -13.80 7.06 12.00
N ALA A 49 -14.27 7.87 11.05
CA ALA A 49 -15.70 8.02 10.76
C ALA A 49 -16.29 6.86 9.93
N GLY A 50 -15.46 5.92 9.47
CA GLY A 50 -15.93 4.73 8.77
C GLY A 50 -14.80 3.87 8.22
N VAL A 51 -15.19 2.78 7.55
CA VAL A 51 -14.26 1.86 6.89
C VAL A 51 -14.03 2.34 5.45
N PHE A 52 -12.79 2.71 5.11
CA PHE A 52 -12.45 3.35 3.85
C PHE A 52 -12.89 2.56 2.62
N VAL A 53 -12.56 1.26 2.55
CA VAL A 53 -12.88 0.41 1.39
C VAL A 53 -14.38 0.21 1.16
N LEU A 54 -15.22 0.40 2.18
CA LEU A 54 -16.68 0.34 2.04
C LEU A 54 -17.26 1.66 1.55
N ARG A 55 -16.64 2.79 1.89
CA ARG A 55 -17.07 4.14 1.46
C ARG A 55 -16.56 4.50 0.06
N TYR A 56 -15.37 4.02 -0.29
CA TYR A 56 -14.69 4.35 -1.54
C TYR A 56 -14.28 3.07 -2.30
N PRO A 57 -15.23 2.27 -2.80
CA PRO A 57 -14.96 0.94 -3.37
C PRO A 57 -14.08 0.97 -4.64
N ASP A 58 -14.10 2.08 -5.38
CA ASP A 58 -13.40 2.26 -6.66
C ASP A 58 -12.15 3.15 -6.55
N HIS A 59 -11.83 3.62 -5.34
CA HIS A 59 -10.66 4.46 -5.10
C HIS A 59 -9.36 3.66 -5.23
N GLU A 60 -8.28 4.34 -5.65
CA GLU A 60 -6.98 3.71 -5.87
C GLU A 60 -6.45 2.98 -4.63
N MET A 61 -6.52 3.60 -3.46
CA MET A 61 -6.16 2.94 -2.19
C MET A 61 -6.91 1.62 -1.98
N THR A 62 -8.20 1.56 -2.32
CA THR A 62 -9.00 0.34 -2.20
C THR A 62 -8.50 -0.75 -3.17
N ARG A 63 -8.13 -0.38 -4.40
CA ARG A 63 -7.51 -1.31 -5.37
C ARG A 63 -6.18 -1.86 -4.83
N LEU A 64 -5.33 -1.01 -4.25
CA LEU A 64 -4.04 -1.41 -3.68
C LEU A 64 -4.22 -2.34 -2.46
N TYR A 65 -5.17 -2.07 -1.57
CA TYR A 65 -5.49 -2.99 -0.47
C TYR A 65 -5.97 -4.35 -0.96
N ARG A 66 -6.82 -4.38 -2.01
CA ARG A 66 -7.24 -5.66 -2.62
C ARG A 66 -6.05 -6.43 -3.19
N GLN A 67 -5.14 -5.76 -3.88
CA GLN A 67 -3.90 -6.37 -4.39
C GLN A 67 -3.04 -6.95 -3.26
N ILE A 68 -2.85 -6.21 -2.17
CA ILE A 68 -2.10 -6.69 -1.00
C ILE A 68 -2.78 -7.92 -0.40
N ALA A 69 -4.10 -7.85 -0.18
CA ALA A 69 -4.86 -8.97 0.38
C ALA A 69 -4.77 -10.23 -0.49
N GLN A 70 -4.90 -10.09 -1.81
CA GLN A 70 -4.76 -11.20 -2.76
C GLN A 70 -3.36 -11.83 -2.69
N LYS A 71 -2.31 -11.02 -2.60
CA LYS A 71 -0.94 -11.52 -2.41
C LYS A 71 -0.80 -12.27 -1.10
N LEU A 72 -1.36 -11.77 0.00
CA LEU A 72 -1.22 -12.42 1.31
C LEU A 72 -2.00 -13.74 1.42
N MET A 73 -3.11 -13.86 0.69
CA MET A 73 -3.99 -15.03 0.72
C MET A 73 -3.58 -16.15 -0.25
N SER A 74 -2.65 -15.88 -1.18
CA SER A 74 -2.02 -16.90 -2.03
C SER A 74 -0.93 -17.67 -1.26
#